data_AF-A0A7Z7BZ07-F1
#
_entry.id   AF-A0A7Z7BZ07-F1
#
_cell.length_a   1.000
_cell.length_b   1.000
_cell.length_c   1.000
_cell.angle_alpha   90.00
_cell.angle_beta   90.00
_cell.angle_gamma   90.00
#
_symmetry.space_group_name_H-M   'P 1'
#
loop_
_entity.id
_entity.type
_entity.pdbx_description
1 polymer ?
#
loop_
_entity_poly.entity_id
_entity_poly.type
_entity_poly.pdbx_seq_one_letter_code
_entity_poly.pdbx_strand_id
1 'polypeptide(L)'
;MSFITGSDEGAEADRARPERRTTVTDPRALRALAHPLRLALLDHLMSFGPRTASECAAVVGSTASNCSYHLRALAKVGLVEPVDAEDGRERPYRSSSTGLTFGRTEDPEFAIGADTVERALADRQVDDEAALVHRAIAQRDEQPIEWREASLLTGYALKLTPGELRELMQGLDALIRPYIALTRVDAPEGSDVVALHLNAFRHPDAIAAARAAGASAERHDTDAEGGAS
;
A
#
# COMPACT_ATOMS: atom_id res chain seq x y z
N MET A 1 13.75 -45.31 21.96
CA MET A 1 14.23 -43.92 21.78
C MET A 1 14.13 -43.63 20.29
N SER A 2 13.00 -43.08 19.85
CA SER A 2 12.76 -42.67 18.46
C SER A 2 12.01 -41.36 18.52
N PHE A 3 12.69 -40.27 18.21
CA PHE A 3 12.07 -38.96 18.02
C PHE A 3 11.56 -38.88 16.59
N ILE A 4 10.27 -38.56 16.45
CA ILE A 4 9.63 -38.30 15.17
C ILE A 4 9.96 -36.86 14.79
N THR A 5 10.88 -36.67 13.85
CA THR A 5 11.04 -35.43 13.09
C THR A 5 10.01 -35.44 11.96
N GLY A 6 8.91 -34.72 12.12
CA GLY A 6 7.86 -34.65 11.10
C GLY A 6 6.92 -33.46 11.22
N SER A 7 7.33 -32.38 11.90
CA SER A 7 6.43 -31.25 12.20
C SER A 7 6.91 -29.90 11.65
N ASP A 8 8.04 -29.84 10.95
CA ASP A 8 8.62 -28.56 10.48
C ASP A 8 8.30 -28.25 9.00
N GLU A 9 8.15 -29.26 8.13
CA GLU A 9 7.89 -29.06 6.69
C GLU A 9 6.50 -28.45 6.40
N GLY A 10 5.51 -28.64 7.28
CA GLY A 10 4.16 -28.10 7.12
C GLY A 10 4.02 -26.63 7.53
N ALA A 11 4.81 -26.18 8.49
CA ALA A 11 4.82 -24.79 8.97
C ALA A 11 5.65 -23.87 8.06
N GLU A 12 6.62 -24.43 7.33
CA GLU A 12 7.47 -23.70 6.39
C GLU A 12 6.76 -23.45 5.04
N ALA A 13 5.91 -24.39 4.59
CA ALA A 13 5.18 -24.31 3.33
C ALA A 13 4.03 -23.27 3.31
N ASP A 14 3.45 -22.90 4.46
CA ASP A 14 2.42 -21.84 4.55
C ASP A 14 3.02 -20.41 4.60
N ARG A 15 4.36 -20.29 4.70
CA ARG A 15 5.05 -18.99 4.83
C ARG A 15 5.43 -18.35 3.49
N ALA A 16 5.63 -19.13 2.43
CA ALA A 16 6.03 -18.61 1.12
C ALA A 16 4.84 -18.55 0.15
N ARG A 17 3.85 -17.69 0.41
CA ARG A 17 2.77 -17.47 -0.56
C ARG A 17 3.33 -16.67 -1.75
N PRO A 18 2.93 -16.98 -3.01
CA PRO A 18 3.27 -16.10 -4.13
C PRO A 18 2.78 -14.69 -3.85
N GLU A 19 3.62 -13.72 -4.18
CA GLU A 19 3.23 -12.33 -4.13
C GLU A 19 1.96 -12.11 -4.96
N ARG A 20 1.02 -11.38 -4.37
CA ARG A 20 -0.26 -11.08 -4.97
C ARG A 20 -0.61 -9.61 -4.76
N ARG A 21 -0.37 -8.80 -5.80
CA ARG A 21 -0.88 -7.43 -5.90
C ARG A 21 -2.34 -7.48 -6.37
N THR A 22 -3.25 -6.81 -5.65
CA THR A 22 -4.67 -6.76 -6.02
C THR A 22 -5.10 -5.33 -6.29
N THR A 23 -5.72 -5.10 -7.44
CA THR A 23 -6.47 -3.86 -7.68
C THR A 23 -7.88 -4.02 -7.14
N VAL A 24 -8.23 -3.22 -6.15
CA VAL A 24 -9.56 -3.23 -5.53
C VAL A 24 -10.50 -2.36 -6.36
N THR A 25 -11.45 -3.00 -7.04
CA THR A 25 -12.49 -2.33 -7.83
C THR A 25 -13.91 -2.62 -7.31
N ASP A 26 -14.09 -3.64 -6.45
CA ASP A 26 -15.40 -3.97 -5.86
C ASP A 26 -15.89 -2.84 -4.93
N PRO A 27 -17.05 -2.22 -5.22
CA PRO A 27 -17.62 -1.17 -4.37
C PRO A 27 -17.82 -1.58 -2.90
N ARG A 28 -18.05 -2.87 -2.61
CA ARG A 28 -18.20 -3.37 -1.24
C ARG A 28 -16.86 -3.35 -0.51
N ALA A 29 -15.79 -3.77 -1.17
CA ALA A 29 -14.43 -3.73 -0.64
C ALA A 29 -13.96 -2.27 -0.44
N LEU A 30 -14.20 -1.38 -1.42
CA LEU A 30 -13.90 0.05 -1.30
C LEU A 30 -14.62 0.69 -0.11
N ARG A 31 -15.92 0.42 0.07
CA ARG A 31 -16.67 0.88 1.25
C ARG A 31 -16.16 0.30 2.57
N ALA A 32 -15.71 -0.95 2.56
CA ALA A 32 -15.11 -1.54 3.76
C ALA A 32 -13.86 -0.77 4.17
N LEU A 33 -13.00 -0.42 3.20
CA LEU A 33 -11.74 0.29 3.40
C LEU A 33 -11.90 1.76 3.82
N ALA A 34 -13.05 2.38 3.52
CA ALA A 34 -13.34 3.75 3.97
C ALA A 34 -13.33 3.91 5.51
N HIS A 35 -13.33 2.81 6.28
CA HIS A 35 -13.21 2.87 7.73
C HIS A 35 -11.74 2.91 8.19
N PRO A 36 -11.31 3.95 8.94
CA PRO A 36 -9.92 4.15 9.37
C PRO A 36 -9.26 2.91 9.98
N LEU A 37 -9.93 2.30 10.95
CA LEU A 37 -9.42 1.13 11.65
C LEU A 37 -9.23 -0.09 10.73
N ARG A 38 -10.05 -0.25 9.69
CA ARG A 38 -9.92 -1.38 8.78
C ARG A 38 -8.70 -1.24 7.88
N LEU A 39 -8.43 -0.02 7.41
CA LEU A 39 -7.21 0.26 6.66
C LEU A 39 -5.97 0.01 7.53
N ALA A 40 -5.94 0.58 8.75
CA ALA A 40 -4.83 0.39 9.69
C ALA A 40 -4.59 -1.09 10.04
N LEU A 41 -5.65 -1.88 10.24
CA LEU A 41 -5.54 -3.32 10.46
C LEU A 41 -4.96 -4.04 9.23
N LEU A 42 -5.43 -3.70 8.03
CA LEU A 42 -4.97 -4.32 6.80
C LEU A 42 -3.50 -3.99 6.53
N ASP A 43 -3.09 -2.73 6.68
CA ASP A 43 -1.70 -2.28 6.51
C ASP A 43 -0.77 -2.97 7.49
N HIS A 44 -1.20 -3.13 8.75
CA HIS A 44 -0.42 -3.85 9.75
C HIS A 44 -0.22 -5.33 9.37
N LEU A 45 -1.30 -6.01 8.96
CA LEU A 45 -1.22 -7.40 8.51
C LEU A 45 -0.39 -7.54 7.22
N MET A 46 -0.39 -6.53 6.36
CA MET A 46 0.41 -6.51 5.14
C MET A 46 1.90 -6.28 5.40
N SER A 47 2.25 -5.64 6.52
CA SER A 47 3.64 -5.32 6.86
C SER A 47 4.28 -6.36 7.77
N PHE A 48 3.52 -6.88 8.73
CA PHE A 48 4.04 -7.74 9.80
C PHE A 48 3.54 -9.19 9.72
N GLY A 49 2.74 -9.53 8.71
CA GLY A 49 2.20 -10.87 8.51
C GLY A 49 1.04 -11.21 9.43
N PRO A 50 0.73 -12.51 9.61
CA PRO A 50 -0.41 -12.96 10.40
C PRO A 50 -0.34 -12.47 11.86
N ARG A 51 -1.46 -11.92 12.35
CA ARG A 51 -1.61 -11.43 13.73
C ARG A 51 -3.01 -11.69 14.26
N THR A 52 -3.10 -11.95 15.56
CA THR A 52 -4.36 -12.03 16.31
C THR A 52 -4.98 -10.65 16.48
N ALA A 53 -6.29 -10.60 16.77
CA ALA A 53 -6.95 -9.32 17.00
C ALA A 53 -6.40 -8.60 18.24
N SER A 54 -5.94 -9.36 19.25
CA SER A 54 -5.28 -8.82 20.43
C SER A 54 -3.92 -8.17 20.12
N GLU A 55 -3.10 -8.78 19.27
CA GLU A 55 -1.83 -8.17 18.82
C GLU A 55 -2.09 -6.91 17.99
N CYS A 56 -3.05 -6.97 17.06
CA CYS A 56 -3.45 -5.80 16.28
C CYS A 56 -3.91 -4.65 17.18
N ALA A 57 -4.73 -4.94 18.20
CA ALA A 57 -5.29 -3.96 19.12
C ALA A 57 -4.22 -3.13 19.84
N ALA A 58 -3.09 -3.76 20.22
CA ALA A 58 -1.97 -3.09 20.88
C ALA A 58 -1.29 -2.05 19.97
N VAL A 59 -1.25 -2.31 18.66
CA VAL A 59 -0.59 -1.44 17.68
C VAL A 59 -1.51 -0.31 17.20
N VAL A 60 -2.77 -0.63 16.91
CA VAL A 60 -3.73 0.34 16.34
C VAL A 60 -4.45 1.16 17.41
N GLY A 61 -4.14 0.97 18.69
CA GLY A 61 -4.75 1.70 19.80
C GLY A 61 -6.24 1.43 19.96
N SER A 62 -6.66 0.16 19.86
CA SER A 62 -8.06 -0.25 20.01
C SER A 62 -8.22 -1.44 20.96
N THR A 63 -9.42 -2.02 21.04
CA THR A 63 -9.67 -3.24 21.83
C THR A 63 -9.67 -4.48 20.94
N ALA A 64 -9.32 -5.63 21.52
CA ALA A 64 -9.33 -6.91 20.80
C ALA A 64 -10.72 -7.24 20.22
N SER A 65 -11.79 -6.98 20.98
CA SER A 65 -13.17 -7.20 20.53
C SER A 65 -13.55 -6.33 19.32
N ASN A 66 -13.12 -5.07 19.32
CA ASN A 66 -13.35 -4.15 18.21
C ASN A 66 -12.53 -4.57 16.97
N CYS A 67 -11.24 -4.89 17.16
CA CYS A 67 -10.39 -5.40 16.08
C CYS A 67 -10.97 -6.68 15.47
N SER A 68 -11.43 -7.63 16.29
CA SER A 68 -12.10 -8.86 15.85
C SER A 68 -13.38 -8.59 15.05
N TYR A 69 -14.14 -7.55 15.37
CA TYR A 69 -15.30 -7.14 14.56
C TYR A 69 -14.86 -6.63 13.18
N HIS A 70 -13.85 -5.76 13.13
CA HIS A 70 -13.37 -5.18 11.89
C HIS A 70 -12.64 -6.18 10.98
N LEU A 71 -11.86 -7.10 11.55
CA LEU A 71 -11.20 -8.20 10.82
C LEU A 71 -12.22 -9.14 10.18
N ARG A 72 -13.30 -9.50 10.89
CA ARG A 72 -14.41 -10.26 10.30
C ARG A 72 -15.09 -9.50 9.16
N ALA A 73 -15.23 -8.19 9.28
CA ALA A 73 -15.82 -7.38 8.21
C ALA A 73 -14.92 -7.35 6.95
N LEU A 74 -13.60 -7.24 7.13
CA LEU A 74 -12.62 -7.35 6.04
C LEU A 74 -12.62 -8.74 5.41
N ALA A 75 -12.76 -9.79 6.22
CA ALA A 75 -12.81 -11.17 5.73
C ALA A 75 -14.02 -11.44 4.84
N LYS A 76 -15.18 -10.85 5.16
CA LYS A 76 -16.40 -10.96 4.34
C LYS A 76 -16.23 -10.39 2.92
N VAL A 77 -15.33 -9.42 2.73
CA VAL A 77 -15.01 -8.84 1.42
C VAL A 77 -13.69 -9.39 0.85
N GLY A 78 -13.13 -10.44 1.45
CA GLY A 78 -11.96 -11.16 0.93
C GLY A 78 -10.63 -10.42 1.06
N LEU A 79 -10.55 -9.35 1.84
CA LEU A 79 -9.32 -8.56 2.01
C LEU A 79 -8.35 -9.19 3.04
N VAL A 80 -8.89 -9.94 4.00
CA VAL A 80 -8.13 -10.74 4.97
C VAL A 80 -8.76 -12.12 5.09
N GLU A 81 -8.03 -13.06 5.65
CA GLU A 81 -8.53 -14.41 5.95
C GLU A 81 -8.03 -14.89 7.32
N PRO A 82 -8.85 -15.67 8.06
CA PRO A 82 -8.37 -16.34 9.26
C PRO A 82 -7.41 -17.47 8.90
N VAL A 83 -6.35 -17.62 9.68
CA VAL A 83 -5.42 -18.76 9.63
C VAL A 83 -5.66 -19.68 10.81
N ASP A 84 -5.18 -20.92 10.69
CA ASP A 84 -5.27 -21.89 11.76
C ASP A 84 -4.31 -21.52 12.90
N ALA A 85 -4.81 -21.61 14.12
CA ALA A 85 -4.02 -21.33 15.32
C ALA A 85 -3.29 -22.61 15.73
N GLU A 86 -1.98 -22.50 16.01
CA GLU A 86 -1.16 -23.63 16.47
C GLU A 86 -1.62 -24.17 17.85
N ASP A 87 -2.22 -23.32 18.70
CA ASP A 87 -2.55 -23.62 20.09
C ASP A 87 -4.06 -23.59 20.42
N GLY A 88 -4.92 -23.45 19.40
CA GLY A 88 -6.39 -23.40 19.57
C GLY A 88 -6.92 -22.14 20.25
N ARG A 89 -6.10 -21.10 20.44
CA ARG A 89 -6.53 -19.79 20.96
C ARG A 89 -7.17 -18.92 19.88
N GLU A 90 -7.25 -17.60 20.13
CA GLU A 90 -7.73 -16.61 19.18
C GLU A 90 -7.06 -16.78 17.82
N ARG A 91 -7.85 -17.05 16.77
CA ARG A 91 -7.32 -17.31 15.42
C ARG A 91 -6.67 -16.05 14.85
N PRO A 92 -5.41 -16.12 14.39
CA PRO A 92 -4.80 -15.01 13.69
C PRO A 92 -5.51 -14.75 12.36
N TYR A 93 -5.40 -13.52 11.90
CA TYR A 93 -5.80 -13.10 10.56
C TYR A 93 -4.56 -12.74 9.76
N ARG A 94 -4.63 -12.94 8.44
CA ARG A 94 -3.59 -12.49 7.50
C ARG A 94 -4.22 -11.76 6.33
N SER A 95 -3.44 -10.89 5.67
CA SER A 95 -3.88 -10.24 4.43
C SER A 95 -4.00 -11.25 3.28
N SER A 96 -5.03 -11.09 2.45
CA SER A 96 -5.21 -11.89 1.23
C SER A 96 -4.29 -11.45 0.08
N SER A 97 -3.62 -10.30 0.22
CA SER A 97 -2.76 -9.67 -0.79
C SER A 97 -1.48 -9.17 -0.17
N THR A 98 -0.40 -9.12 -0.95
CA THR A 98 0.89 -8.56 -0.53
C THR A 98 1.04 -7.08 -0.89
N GLY A 99 0.07 -6.54 -1.63
CA GLY A 99 -0.03 -5.13 -1.97
C GLY A 99 -1.41 -4.82 -2.55
N LEU A 100 -1.88 -3.59 -2.35
CA LEU A 100 -3.15 -3.12 -2.91
C LEU A 100 -2.93 -1.91 -3.81
N THR A 101 -3.74 -1.83 -4.85
CA THR A 101 -3.99 -0.58 -5.58
C THR A 101 -5.48 -0.35 -5.65
N PHE A 102 -5.89 0.90 -5.81
CA PHE A 102 -7.29 1.25 -6.04
C PHE A 102 -7.49 1.52 -7.53
N GLY A 103 -8.63 1.11 -8.06
CA GLY A 103 -8.99 1.37 -9.43
C GLY A 103 -10.47 1.69 -9.55
N ARG A 104 -10.83 2.30 -10.68
CA ARG A 104 -12.21 2.69 -10.95
C ARG A 104 -13.13 1.48 -11.05
N THR A 105 -14.29 1.55 -10.40
CA THR A 105 -15.36 0.57 -10.61
C THR A 105 -15.95 0.70 -12.02
N GLU A 106 -16.22 -0.43 -12.66
CA GLU A 106 -16.92 -0.47 -13.96
C GLU A 106 -18.44 -0.35 -13.82
N ASP A 107 -18.97 -0.48 -12.60
CA ASP A 107 -20.41 -0.37 -12.31
C ASP A 107 -20.87 1.11 -12.32
N PRO A 108 -21.69 1.55 -13.30
CA PRO A 108 -22.07 2.95 -13.48
C PRO A 108 -22.89 3.52 -12.32
N GLU A 109 -23.72 2.71 -11.64
CA GLU A 109 -24.52 3.18 -10.50
C GLU A 109 -23.65 3.44 -9.27
N PHE A 110 -22.53 2.72 -9.15
CA PHE A 110 -21.56 2.92 -8.09
C PHE A 110 -20.43 3.88 -8.46
N ALA A 111 -20.24 4.20 -9.74
CA ALA A 111 -19.12 5.01 -10.23
C ALA A 111 -19.06 6.43 -9.63
N ILE A 112 -20.21 7.08 -9.42
CA ILE A 112 -20.27 8.46 -8.88
C ILE A 112 -19.80 8.50 -7.41
N GLY A 113 -20.20 7.50 -6.60
CA GLY A 113 -19.79 7.40 -5.20
C GLY A 113 -18.41 6.76 -5.01
N ALA A 114 -18.04 5.82 -5.88
CA ALA A 114 -16.76 5.14 -5.83
C ALA A 114 -15.58 6.06 -6.16
N ASP A 115 -15.75 7.01 -7.10
CA ASP A 115 -14.71 8.00 -7.42
C ASP A 115 -14.37 8.89 -6.20
N THR A 116 -15.40 9.28 -5.43
CA THR A 116 -15.20 10.04 -4.19
C THR A 116 -14.54 9.20 -3.09
N VAL A 117 -14.91 7.91 -2.97
CA VAL A 117 -14.31 6.98 -2.00
C VAL A 117 -12.87 6.65 -2.38
N GLU A 118 -12.57 6.40 -3.66
CA GLU A 118 -11.24 6.15 -4.19
C GLU A 118 -10.31 7.34 -3.91
N ARG A 119 -10.75 8.56 -4.24
CA ARG A 119 -10.00 9.78 -3.93
C ARG A 119 -9.79 9.95 -2.43
N ALA A 120 -10.82 9.75 -1.60
CA ALA A 120 -10.68 9.86 -0.15
C ALA A 120 -9.72 8.81 0.44
N LEU A 121 -9.70 7.60 -0.12
CA LEU A 121 -8.73 6.56 0.25
C LEU A 121 -7.31 6.93 -0.19
N ALA A 122 -7.14 7.49 -1.39
CA ALA A 122 -5.85 7.96 -1.88
C ALA A 122 -5.31 9.13 -1.07
N ASP A 123 -6.13 10.14 -0.79
CA ASP A 123 -5.76 11.30 0.05
C ASP A 123 -5.36 10.83 1.45
N ARG A 124 -6.13 9.90 2.02
CA ARG A 124 -5.81 9.30 3.31
C ARG A 124 -4.49 8.51 3.28
N GLN A 125 -4.24 7.72 2.23
CA GLN A 125 -2.98 6.99 2.07
C GLN A 125 -1.79 7.95 2.13
N VAL A 126 -1.91 9.11 1.48
CA VAL A 126 -0.89 10.17 1.51
C VAL A 126 -0.74 10.74 2.93
N ASP A 127 -1.83 11.03 3.62
CA ASP A 127 -1.78 11.53 5.01
C ASP A 127 -1.14 10.51 5.96
N ASP A 128 -1.47 9.22 5.83
CA ASP A 128 -0.92 8.13 6.63
C ASP A 128 0.58 7.92 6.32
N GLU A 129 1.00 8.02 5.05
CA GLU A 129 2.42 8.02 4.62
C GLU A 129 3.16 9.22 5.22
N ALA A 130 2.61 10.43 5.11
CA ALA A 130 3.20 11.63 5.68
C ALA A 130 3.34 11.54 7.20
N ALA A 131 2.32 11.04 7.90
CA ALA A 131 2.37 10.82 9.34
C ALA A 131 3.45 9.78 9.72
N LEU A 132 3.61 8.71 8.96
CA LEU A 132 4.68 7.73 9.17
C LEU A 132 6.06 8.35 8.97
N VAL A 133 6.25 9.11 7.89
CA VAL A 133 7.52 9.82 7.60
C VAL A 133 7.83 10.81 8.73
N HIS A 134 6.86 11.59 9.19
CA HIS A 134 7.05 12.50 10.32
C HIS A 134 7.45 11.78 11.61
N ARG A 135 6.83 10.64 11.93
CA ARG A 135 7.23 9.81 13.08
C ARG A 135 8.64 9.26 12.92
N ALA A 136 8.99 8.75 11.73
CA ALA A 136 10.33 8.23 11.44
C ALA A 136 11.41 9.31 11.58
N ILE A 137 11.13 10.55 11.15
CA ILE A 137 12.03 11.69 11.36
C ILE A 137 12.18 11.99 12.85
N ALA A 138 11.07 12.05 13.60
CA ALA A 138 11.08 12.35 15.03
C ALA A 138 11.84 11.30 15.86
N GLN A 139 11.75 10.02 15.47
CA GLN A 139 12.39 8.89 16.15
C GLN A 139 13.78 8.57 15.59
N ARG A 140 14.30 9.36 14.64
CA ARG A 140 15.53 9.05 13.92
C ARG A 140 16.73 8.82 14.84
N ASP A 141 16.89 9.66 15.86
CA ASP A 141 18.06 9.59 16.75
C ASP A 141 17.99 8.46 17.78
N GLU A 142 16.82 7.82 17.92
CA GLU A 142 16.62 6.61 18.73
C GLU A 142 17.06 5.34 17.98
N GLN A 143 17.28 5.43 16.66
CA GLN A 143 17.68 4.29 15.83
C GLN A 143 19.19 4.02 15.89
N PRO A 144 19.61 2.74 15.78
CA PRO A 144 21.02 2.38 15.61
C PRO A 144 21.66 3.11 14.41
N ILE A 145 22.99 3.31 14.46
CA ILE A 145 23.70 4.13 13.44
C ILE A 145 23.56 3.53 12.03
N GLU A 146 23.61 2.22 11.92
CA GLU A 146 23.45 1.47 10.67
C GLU A 146 22.10 1.76 10.00
N TRP A 147 21.02 1.89 10.77
CA TRP A 147 19.69 2.23 10.26
C TRP A 147 19.56 3.71 9.91
N ARG A 148 20.23 4.60 10.65
CA ARG A 148 20.26 6.03 10.35
C ARG A 148 20.99 6.36 9.05
N GLU A 149 22.04 5.61 8.72
CA GLU A 149 22.83 5.77 7.50
C GLU A 149 22.16 5.14 6.28
N ALA A 150 21.45 4.02 6.46
CA ALA A 150 20.71 3.36 5.38
C ALA A 150 19.39 4.04 5.00
N SER A 151 18.81 4.84 5.92
CA SER A 151 17.54 5.54 5.69
C SER A 151 17.67 6.68 4.68
N LEU A 152 16.74 6.74 3.70
CA LEU A 152 16.74 7.75 2.64
C LEU A 152 15.41 8.51 2.62
N LEU A 153 15.49 9.84 2.61
CA LEU A 153 14.40 10.74 2.21
C LEU A 153 14.88 11.50 0.97
N THR A 154 14.58 10.99 -0.22
CA THR A 154 15.08 11.56 -1.47
C THR A 154 13.99 11.55 -2.53
N GLY A 155 13.95 12.60 -3.34
CA GLY A 155 13.08 12.70 -4.51
C GLY A 155 13.87 13.09 -5.74
N TYR A 156 13.38 12.65 -6.91
CA TYR A 156 13.98 12.98 -8.21
C TYR A 156 12.97 13.71 -9.08
N ALA A 157 13.41 14.79 -9.75
CA ALA A 157 12.65 15.41 -10.82
C ALA A 157 13.15 14.86 -12.16
N LEU A 158 12.38 13.93 -12.75
CA LEU A 158 12.75 13.22 -13.98
C LEU A 158 11.98 13.77 -15.20
N LYS A 159 12.64 13.82 -16.36
CA LYS A 159 12.01 14.14 -17.65
C LYS A 159 11.81 12.85 -18.43
N LEU A 160 10.59 12.34 -18.42
CA LEU A 160 10.23 11.05 -19.01
C LEU A 160 8.96 11.17 -19.85
N THR A 161 8.87 10.34 -20.88
CA THR A 161 7.62 10.00 -21.56
C THR A 161 6.78 9.04 -20.70
N PRO A 162 5.47 8.87 -20.98
CA PRO A 162 4.65 7.87 -20.30
C PRO A 162 5.15 6.43 -20.47
N GLY A 163 5.82 6.13 -21.60
CA GLY A 163 6.43 4.84 -21.87
C GLY A 163 7.61 4.57 -20.92
N GLU A 164 8.56 5.51 -20.88
CA GLU A 164 9.74 5.44 -20.00
C GLU A 164 9.35 5.43 -18.51
N LEU A 165 8.31 6.19 -18.12
CA LEU A 165 7.79 6.14 -16.75
C LEU A 165 7.29 4.72 -16.41
N ARG A 166 6.54 4.08 -17.31
CA ARG A 166 6.06 2.71 -17.08
C ARG A 166 7.21 1.72 -16.97
N GLU A 167 8.19 1.82 -17.84
CA GLU A 167 9.39 0.97 -17.82
C GLU A 167 10.19 1.15 -16.52
N LEU A 168 10.41 2.39 -16.09
CA LEU A 168 11.07 2.69 -14.82
C LEU A 168 10.30 2.09 -13.64
N MET A 169 8.98 2.25 -13.59
CA MET A 169 8.16 1.68 -12.52
C MET A 169 8.19 0.15 -12.50
N GLN A 170 8.19 -0.49 -13.67
CA GLN A 170 8.33 -1.95 -13.77
C GLN A 170 9.70 -2.43 -13.29
N GLY A 171 10.77 -1.72 -13.66
CA GLY A 171 12.12 -2.03 -13.21
C GLY A 171 12.29 -1.87 -11.69
N LEU A 172 11.74 -0.79 -11.12
CA LEU A 172 11.74 -0.58 -9.67
C LEU A 172 10.93 -1.65 -8.93
N ASP A 173 9.72 -2.00 -9.40
CA ASP A 173 8.93 -3.08 -8.80
C ASP A 173 9.70 -4.41 -8.86
N ALA A 174 10.28 -4.76 -10.01
CA ALA A 174 11.06 -5.99 -10.15
C ALA A 174 12.27 -6.04 -9.21
N LEU A 175 12.92 -4.89 -8.95
CA LEU A 175 14.03 -4.78 -8.01
C LEU A 175 13.59 -4.95 -6.55
N ILE A 176 12.43 -4.41 -6.19
CA ILE A 176 11.91 -4.41 -4.81
C ILE A 176 11.25 -5.74 -4.47
N ARG A 177 10.61 -6.38 -5.44
CA ARG A 177 9.78 -7.58 -5.29
C ARG A 177 10.41 -8.70 -4.45
N PRO A 178 11.71 -9.05 -4.58
CA PRO A 178 12.35 -10.06 -3.73
C PRO A 178 12.44 -9.69 -2.24
N TYR A 179 12.31 -8.40 -1.89
CA TYR A 179 12.45 -7.89 -0.53
C TYR A 179 11.11 -7.73 0.22
N ILE A 180 9.98 -8.08 -0.40
CA ILE A 180 8.66 -8.00 0.23
C ILE A 180 8.62 -8.90 1.47
N ALA A 181 8.41 -8.29 2.64
CA ALA A 181 8.47 -8.98 3.94
C ALA A 181 7.55 -10.21 4.02
N LEU A 182 6.35 -10.14 3.44
CA LEU A 182 5.37 -11.24 3.48
C LEU A 182 5.78 -12.48 2.67
N THR A 183 6.72 -12.35 1.74
CA THR A 183 7.08 -13.42 0.81
C THR A 183 8.54 -13.83 0.92
N ARG A 184 9.36 -13.02 1.61
CA ARG A 184 10.79 -13.24 1.76
C ARG A 184 11.06 -14.23 2.90
N VAL A 185 11.51 -15.43 2.55
CA VAL A 185 11.80 -16.50 3.52
C VAL A 185 13.28 -16.63 3.89
N ASP A 186 14.17 -16.01 3.12
CA ASP A 186 15.63 -16.10 3.24
C ASP A 186 16.27 -14.84 3.83
N ALA A 187 15.51 -14.09 4.65
CA ALA A 187 16.00 -12.87 5.27
C ALA A 187 17.14 -13.17 6.28
N PRO A 188 18.33 -12.54 6.14
CA PRO A 188 19.42 -12.71 7.10
C PRO A 188 19.05 -12.26 8.52
N GLU A 189 19.76 -12.78 9.52
CA GLU A 189 19.65 -12.31 10.91
C GLU A 189 19.91 -10.80 10.99
N GLY A 190 19.10 -10.09 11.78
CA GLY A 190 19.12 -8.63 11.86
C GLY A 190 18.30 -7.90 10.79
N SER A 191 17.65 -8.61 9.87
CA SER A 191 16.65 -8.01 8.98
C SER A 191 15.41 -7.56 9.78
N ASP A 192 14.86 -6.40 9.43
CA ASP A 192 13.61 -5.89 10.02
C ASP A 192 12.67 -5.37 8.91
N VAL A 193 11.42 -5.11 9.28
CA VAL A 193 10.38 -4.58 8.39
C VAL A 193 10.69 -3.12 8.08
N VAL A 194 10.97 -2.84 6.81
CA VAL A 194 11.24 -1.49 6.30
C VAL A 194 10.02 -0.95 5.55
N ALA A 195 9.56 0.23 5.93
CA ALA A 195 8.56 0.97 5.17
C ALA A 195 9.23 1.67 3.97
N LEU A 196 8.88 1.25 2.75
CA LEU A 196 9.31 1.89 1.50
C LEU A 196 8.09 2.38 0.74
N HIS A 197 8.04 3.68 0.46
CA HIS A 197 7.01 4.29 -0.37
C HIS A 197 7.65 4.91 -1.60
N LEU A 198 7.09 4.64 -2.76
CA LEU A 198 7.54 5.19 -4.04
C LEU A 198 6.34 5.80 -4.77
N ASN A 199 6.42 7.12 -4.93
CA ASN A 199 5.39 7.89 -5.62
C ASN A 199 5.98 8.44 -6.92
N ALA A 200 5.35 8.13 -8.05
CA ALA A 200 5.76 8.65 -9.36
C ALA A 200 4.53 9.11 -10.15
N PHE A 201 4.43 10.42 -10.35
CA PHE A 201 3.35 11.06 -11.09
C PHE A 201 3.91 12.23 -11.90
N ARG A 202 3.19 12.61 -12.95
CA ARG A 202 3.53 13.83 -13.69
C ARG A 202 3.43 15.02 -12.73
N HIS A 203 4.48 15.83 -12.65
CA HIS A 203 4.51 17.02 -11.81
C HIS A 203 3.27 17.92 -12.07
N PRO A 204 2.50 18.32 -11.03
CA PRO A 204 1.30 19.14 -11.20
C PRO A 204 1.55 20.44 -11.98
N ASP A 205 2.66 21.12 -11.71
CA ASP A 205 3.03 22.35 -12.42
C ASP A 205 3.29 22.14 -13.92
N ALA A 206 3.68 20.93 -14.34
CA ALA A 206 3.81 20.62 -15.77
C ALA A 206 2.45 20.61 -16.48
N ILE A 207 1.35 20.35 -15.76
CA ILE A 207 -0.03 20.44 -16.28
C ILE A 207 -0.41 21.92 -16.43
N ALA A 208 -0.13 22.73 -15.41
CA ALA A 208 -0.39 24.17 -15.44
C ALA A 208 0.39 24.85 -16.57
N ALA A 209 1.67 24.52 -16.74
CA ALA A 209 2.51 25.03 -17.82
C ALA A 209 1.98 24.66 -19.21
N ALA A 210 1.54 23.41 -19.41
CA ALA A 210 0.97 22.97 -20.67
C ALA A 210 -0.34 23.69 -21.01
N ARG A 211 -1.22 23.94 -20.01
CA ARG A 211 -2.45 24.73 -20.20
C ARG A 211 -2.13 26.18 -20.57
N ALA A 212 -1.16 26.81 -19.92
CA ALA A 212 -0.74 28.17 -20.22
C ALA A 212 -0.16 28.29 -21.64
N ALA A 213 0.62 27.30 -22.08
CA ALA A 213 1.13 27.23 -23.45
C ALA A 213 0.00 27.06 -24.49
N GLY A 214 -0.96 26.17 -24.24
CA GLY A 214 -2.13 25.97 -25.12
C GLY A 214 -3.01 27.22 -25.23
N ALA A 215 -3.31 27.89 -24.11
CA ALA A 215 -4.09 29.13 -24.12
C ALA A 215 -3.38 30.29 -24.83
N SER A 216 -2.04 30.31 -24.83
CA SER A 216 -1.26 31.29 -25.60
C SER A 216 -1.21 30.97 -27.09
N ALA A 217 -1.24 29.69 -27.47
CA ALA A 217 -1.33 29.28 -28.87
C ALA A 217 -2.71 29.60 -29.47
N GLU A 218 -3.80 29.38 -28.73
CA GLU A 218 -5.16 29.72 -29.16
C GLU A 218 -5.36 31.23 -29.35
N ARG A 219 -4.80 32.07 -28.47
CA ARG A 219 -4.83 33.54 -28.62
C ARG A 219 -4.08 34.02 -29.86
N HIS A 220 -2.96 33.38 -30.19
CA HIS A 220 -2.17 33.77 -31.36
C HIS A 220 -2.89 33.42 -32.68
N ASP A 221 -3.70 32.36 -32.69
CA ASP A 221 -4.50 31.95 -33.85
C ASP A 221 -5.73 32.86 -34.04
N THR A 222 -6.34 33.35 -32.95
CA THR A 222 -7.49 34.29 -33.03
C THR A 222 -7.08 35.68 -33.49
N ASP A 223 -5.88 36.15 -33.12
CA ASP A 223 -5.35 37.45 -33.58
C ASP A 223 -4.89 37.41 -35.05
N ALA A 224 -4.54 36.23 -35.58
CA ALA A 224 -4.15 36.04 -36.98
C ALA A 224 -5.34 36.04 -37.95
N GLU A 225 -6.53 35.56 -37.54
CA GLU A 225 -7.74 35.58 -38.37
C GLU A 225 -8.46 36.94 -38.37
N GLY A 226 -8.28 37.78 -37.35
CA GLY A 226 -8.90 39.11 -37.24
C GLY A 226 -8.21 40.23 -38.03
N GLY A 227 -7.04 39.98 -38.62
CA GLY A 227 -6.23 40.99 -39.33
C GLY A 227 -6.49 41.12 -40.83
N ALA A 228 -7.42 40.35 -41.38
CA ALA A 228 -7.79 40.40 -42.80
C ALA A 228 -9.22 40.97 -42.96
N SER A 229 -9.36 42.29 -42.82
CA SER A 229 -10.52 43.05 -43.30
C SER A 229 -10.13 44.47 -43.66
#